data_AF-A0A2D4IF20-F1
#
_entry.id   AF-A0A2D4IF20-F1
#
_cell.length_a   1.000
_cell.length_b   1.000
_cell.length_c   1.000
_cell.angle_alpha   90.00
_cell.angle_beta   90.00
_cell.angle_gamma   90.00
#
_symmetry.space_group_name_H-M   'P 1'
#
loop_
_entity.id
_entity.type
_entity.pdbx_description
1 polymer ?
#
loop_
_entity_poly.entity_id
_entity_poly.type
_entity_poly.pdbx_seq_one_letter_code
_entity_poly.pdbx_strand_id
1 'polypeptide(L)'
;TWGPGRASTFASPPIMAANNPGIELDFTWLARVRVNHPAVLKRAVQIEMQPSMKKNWLAAWLLRAVTCIDLTTLAGDDTPCSVCRLCHKAKHPIREDLLQALKMGDKGITTAAVCVYPA
;
A
#
# COMPACT_ATOMS: atom_id res chain seq x y z
N THR A 1 -33.74 -13.42 -2.83
CA THR A 1 -34.45 -12.21 -2.35
C THR A 1 -33.55 -11.51 -1.32
N TRP A 2 -32.67 -10.63 -1.79
CA TRP A 2 -31.74 -9.87 -0.95
C TRP A 2 -32.44 -8.58 -0.49
N GLY A 3 -32.62 -8.42 0.82
CA GLY A 3 -33.28 -7.24 1.41
C GLY A 3 -32.37 -6.00 1.43
N PRO A 4 -32.92 -4.79 1.63
CA PRO A 4 -32.16 -3.56 1.59
C PRO A 4 -31.37 -3.41 2.89
N GLY A 5 -30.06 -3.69 2.83
CA GLY A 5 -29.12 -3.34 3.88
C GLY A 5 -28.97 -1.82 3.94
N ARG A 6 -29.34 -1.24 5.09
CA ARG A 6 -29.26 0.17 5.46
C ARG A 6 -27.89 0.76 5.13
N ALA A 7 -27.79 1.52 4.05
CA ALA A 7 -26.66 2.41 3.81
C ALA A 7 -26.65 3.47 4.91
N SER A 8 -25.69 3.41 5.82
CA SER A 8 -25.42 4.49 6.75
C SER A 8 -24.83 5.66 5.97
N THR A 9 -25.70 6.55 5.49
CA THR A 9 -25.29 7.84 4.92
C THR A 9 -24.78 8.74 6.04
N PHE A 10 -23.51 8.60 6.42
CA PHE A 10 -22.78 9.72 7.01
C PHE A 10 -22.45 10.70 5.88
N ALA A 11 -23.46 11.47 5.46
CA ALA A 11 -23.25 12.59 4.56
C ALA A 11 -22.73 13.77 5.40
N SER A 12 -21.42 13.84 5.58
CA SER A 12 -20.78 15.09 5.98
C SER A 12 -21.01 16.13 4.87
N PRO A 13 -21.25 17.41 5.19
CA PRO A 13 -21.37 18.46 4.17
C PRO A 13 -20.10 18.50 3.31
N PRO A 14 -20.20 18.81 2.00
CA PRO A 14 -19.04 18.91 1.14
C PRO A 14 -18.26 20.14 1.58
N ILE A 15 -17.26 19.94 2.45
CA ILE A 15 -16.23 20.95 2.63
C ILE A 15 -15.42 20.88 1.35
N MET A 16 -15.72 21.78 0.40
CA MET A 16 -14.81 22.11 -0.70
C MET A 16 -13.59 22.82 -0.11
N ALA A 17 -12.85 22.14 0.77
CA ALA A 17 -11.58 22.62 1.27
C ALA A 17 -10.70 22.78 0.04
N ALA A 18 -10.26 24.01 -0.19
CA ALA A 18 -9.32 24.30 -1.26
C ALA A 18 -8.17 23.29 -1.20
N ASN A 19 -7.92 22.61 -2.32
CA ASN A 19 -6.79 21.70 -2.49
C ASN A 19 -5.51 22.34 -1.96
N ASN A 20 -4.55 21.51 -1.55
CA ASN A 20 -3.22 21.93 -1.11
C ASN A 20 -2.68 23.04 -2.05
N PRO A 21 -2.65 24.32 -1.63
CA PRO A 21 -2.38 25.45 -2.53
C PRO A 21 -0.92 25.49 -3.01
N GLY A 22 -0.09 24.56 -2.54
CA GLY A 22 1.35 24.58 -2.72
C GLY A 22 1.98 25.69 -1.88
N ILE A 23 3.29 25.57 -1.68
CA ILE A 23 4.13 26.64 -1.17
C ILE A 23 5.36 26.74 -2.07
N GLU A 24 5.98 27.91 -2.10
CA GLU A 24 7.29 28.07 -2.74
C GLU A 24 8.33 27.14 -2.11
N LEU A 25 9.22 26.59 -2.94
CA LEU A 25 10.24 25.66 -2.49
C LEU A 25 11.29 26.37 -1.65
N ASP A 26 11.30 26.11 -0.34
CA ASP A 26 12.31 26.62 0.58
C ASP A 26 13.47 25.62 0.76
N PHE A 27 14.60 25.90 0.12
CA PHE A 27 15.82 25.08 0.24
C PHE A 27 16.41 25.06 1.66
N THR A 28 16.04 25.99 2.53
CA THR A 28 16.53 25.97 3.92
C THR A 28 16.03 24.74 4.67
N TRP A 29 14.86 24.19 4.30
CA TRP A 29 14.35 22.94 4.86
C TRP A 29 15.26 21.77 4.53
N LEU A 30 15.67 21.65 3.26
CA LEU A 30 16.60 20.61 2.81
C LEU A 30 17.98 20.77 3.48
N ALA A 31 18.48 22.01 3.57
CA ALA A 31 19.79 22.29 4.16
C ALA A 31 19.86 21.97 5.67
N ARG A 32 18.72 21.94 6.37
CA ARG A 32 18.64 21.61 7.80
C ARG A 32 18.56 20.10 8.08
N VAL A 33 18.27 19.28 7.07
CA VAL A 33 18.19 17.83 7.25
C VAL A 33 19.56 17.29 7.64
N ARG A 34 19.64 16.64 8.80
CA ARG A 34 20.86 15.97 9.28
C ARG A 34 20.64 14.47 9.22
N VAL A 35 21.53 13.77 8.52
CA VAL A 35 21.54 12.30 8.45
C VAL A 35 22.89 11.81 8.97
N ASN A 36 22.86 10.79 9.81
CA ASN A 36 24.07 10.08 10.21
C ASN A 36 24.52 9.17 9.06
N HIS A 37 25.25 9.75 8.11
CA HIS A 37 25.67 9.06 6.89
C HIS A 37 26.46 7.76 7.17
N PRO A 38 27.45 7.71 8.08
CA PRO A 38 28.12 6.47 8.44
C PRO A 38 27.18 5.37 8.95
N ALA A 39 26.20 5.72 9.79
CA ALA A 39 25.24 4.75 10.31
C ALA A 39 24.31 4.20 9.21
N VAL A 40 23.86 5.06 8.30
CA VAL A 40 23.04 4.66 7.14
C VAL A 40 23.80 3.69 6.26
N LEU A 41 25.05 4.00 5.90
CA LEU A 41 25.87 3.11 5.09
C LEU A 41 26.13 1.77 5.78
N LYS A 42 26.49 1.79 7.07
CA LYS A 42 26.68 0.57 7.86
C LYS A 42 25.42 -0.29 7.85
N ARG A 43 24.24 0.33 7.99
CA ARG A 43 22.96 -0.38 7.98
C ARG A 43 22.62 -0.95 6.60
N ALA A 44 22.87 -0.21 5.53
CA ALA A 44 22.64 -0.67 4.16
C ALA A 44 23.44 -1.94 3.86
N VAL A 45 24.74 -1.93 4.17
CA VAL A 45 25.63 -3.10 4.01
C VAL A 45 25.13 -4.29 4.85
N GLN A 46 24.69 -4.06 6.09
CA GLN A 46 24.14 -5.13 6.93
C GLN A 46 22.88 -5.77 6.36
N ILE A 47 22.00 -4.97 5.73
CA ILE A 47 20.79 -5.46 5.08
C ILE A 47 21.15 -6.31 3.86
N GLU A 48 22.09 -5.84 3.05
CA GLU A 48 22.57 -6.55 1.86
C GLU A 48 23.24 -7.90 2.21
N MET A 49 24.01 -7.94 3.30
CA MET A 49 24.65 -9.17 3.79
C MET A 49 23.67 -10.19 4.40
N GLN A 50 22.39 -9.85 4.58
CA GLN A 50 21.44 -10.80 5.17
C GLN A 50 21.20 -11.98 4.22
N PRO A 51 21.30 -13.23 4.70
CA PRO A 51 21.06 -14.40 3.88
C PRO A 51 19.66 -14.37 3.27
N SER A 52 19.58 -14.59 1.96
CA SER A 52 18.31 -14.80 1.30
C SER A 52 17.61 -16.06 1.81
N MET A 53 16.29 -16.01 1.83
CA MET A 53 15.46 -17.14 2.27
C MET A 53 15.68 -18.39 1.41
N LYS A 54 15.73 -19.58 2.03
CA LYS A 54 15.87 -20.84 1.28
C LYS A 54 14.57 -21.10 0.49
N LYS A 55 14.71 -21.71 -0.69
CA LYS A 55 13.64 -21.87 -1.68
C LYS A 55 12.36 -22.52 -1.13
N ASN A 56 12.48 -23.49 -0.21
CA ASN A 56 11.32 -24.27 0.27
C ASN A 56 10.23 -23.43 0.97
N TRP A 57 10.60 -22.29 1.57
CA TRP A 57 9.68 -21.42 2.31
C TRP A 57 9.48 -20.06 1.63
N LEU A 58 10.26 -19.74 0.61
CA LEU A 58 10.19 -18.47 -0.10
C LEU A 58 8.77 -18.14 -0.56
N ALA A 59 8.06 -19.10 -1.16
CA ALA A 59 6.68 -18.90 -1.61
C ALA A 59 5.74 -18.57 -0.45
N ALA A 60 5.84 -19.28 0.67
CA ALA A 60 5.00 -19.02 1.84
C ALA A 60 5.24 -17.62 2.44
N TRP A 61 6.51 -17.17 2.46
CA TRP A 61 6.84 -15.83 2.94
C TRP A 61 6.46 -14.72 1.96
N LEU A 62 6.55 -14.95 0.65
CA LEU A 62 6.04 -14.00 -0.33
C LEU A 62 4.52 -13.83 -0.17
N LEU A 63 3.78 -14.92 0.05
CA LEU A 63 2.34 -14.85 0.34
C LEU A 63 2.07 -14.07 1.64
N ARG A 64 2.88 -14.29 2.68
CA ARG A 64 2.78 -13.52 3.93
C ARG A 64 3.11 -12.05 3.72
N ALA A 65 4.13 -11.73 2.91
CA ALA A 65 4.50 -10.36 2.60
C ALA A 65 3.32 -9.63 1.95
N VAL A 66 2.62 -10.27 1.00
CA VAL A 66 1.44 -9.69 0.36
C VAL A 66 0.35 -9.30 1.37
N THR A 67 0.11 -10.13 2.39
CA THR A 67 -0.86 -9.81 3.47
C THR A 67 -0.43 -8.67 4.38
N CYS A 68 0.81 -8.20 4.28
CA CYS A 68 1.35 -7.08 5.04
C CYS A 68 1.57 -5.83 4.17
N ILE A 69 1.17 -5.85 2.89
CA ILE A 69 1.33 -4.69 1.99
C ILE A 69 0.18 -3.72 2.22
N ASP A 70 0.51 -2.45 2.41
CA ASP A 70 -0.42 -1.33 2.28
C ASP A 70 -0.36 -0.82 0.84
N LEU A 71 -1.37 -1.18 0.04
CA LEU A 71 -1.40 -0.82 -1.36
C LEU A 71 -1.78 0.66 -1.51
N THR A 72 -0.80 1.49 -1.81
CA THR A 72 -0.90 2.95 -1.63
C THR A 72 -1.01 3.67 -2.96
N THR A 73 -1.95 4.63 -3.04
CA THR A 73 -1.91 5.72 -4.02
C THR A 73 -2.13 7.03 -3.27
N LEU A 74 -1.09 7.85 -3.22
CA LEU A 74 -1.13 9.20 -2.63
C LEU A 74 -0.83 10.19 -3.76
N ALA A 75 -1.53 10.02 -4.89
CA ALA A 75 -1.37 10.87 -6.05
C ALA A 75 -2.42 11.98 -6.02
N GLY A 76 -2.03 13.20 -6.39
CA GLY A 76 -2.94 14.34 -6.43
C GLY A 76 -3.94 14.30 -7.60
N ASP A 77 -3.68 13.43 -8.58
CA ASP A 77 -4.50 13.20 -9.78
C ASP A 77 -5.30 11.90 -9.72
N ASP A 78 -5.46 11.33 -8.51
CA ASP A 78 -6.28 10.14 -8.32
C ASP A 78 -7.75 10.39 -8.73
N THR A 79 -8.33 9.40 -9.40
CA THR A 79 -9.72 9.42 -9.86
C THR A 79 -10.48 8.26 -9.23
N PRO A 80 -11.82 8.32 -9.13
CA PRO A 80 -12.60 7.17 -8.66
C PRO A 80 -12.28 5.88 -9.41
N CYS A 81 -11.98 5.96 -10.71
CA CYS A 81 -11.57 4.82 -11.53
C CYS A 81 -10.19 4.26 -11.16
N SER A 82 -9.18 5.12 -10.92
CA SER A 82 -7.84 4.65 -10.50
C SER A 82 -7.91 3.97 -9.14
N VAL A 83 -8.61 4.58 -8.19
CA VAL A 83 -8.81 4.05 -6.83
C VAL A 83 -9.62 2.75 -6.86
N CYS A 84 -10.68 2.65 -7.66
CA CYS A 84 -11.44 1.42 -7.81
C CYS A 84 -10.56 0.25 -8.33
N ARG A 85 -9.73 0.52 -9.34
CA ARG A 85 -8.77 -0.47 -9.86
C ARG A 85 -7.73 -0.87 -8.81
N LEU A 86 -7.27 0.07 -7.99
CA LEU A 86 -6.37 -0.21 -6.88
C LEU A 86 -7.03 -1.13 -5.85
N CYS A 87 -8.27 -0.83 -5.45
CA CYS A 87 -9.06 -1.67 -4.54
C CYS A 87 -9.31 -3.07 -5.12
N HIS A 88 -9.53 -3.19 -6.43
CA HIS A 88 -9.65 -4.50 -7.09
C HIS A 88 -8.34 -5.30 -6.97
N LYS A 89 -7.19 -4.66 -7.19
CA LYS A 89 -5.88 -5.30 -7.02
C LYS A 89 -5.58 -5.65 -5.56
N ALA A 90 -6.01 -4.83 -4.61
CA ALA A 90 -5.89 -5.13 -3.18
C ALA A 90 -6.67 -6.39 -2.78
N LYS A 91 -7.85 -6.58 -3.36
CA LYS A 91 -8.70 -7.76 -3.14
C LYS A 91 -8.20 -9.01 -3.88
N HIS A 92 -7.58 -8.84 -5.04
CA HIS A 92 -7.02 -9.92 -5.86
C HIS A 92 -5.53 -9.67 -6.17
N PRO A 93 -4.65 -9.69 -5.14
CA PRO A 93 -3.26 -9.29 -5.31
C PRO A 93 -2.42 -10.30 -6.10
N ILE A 94 -2.89 -11.56 -6.18
CA ILE A 94 -2.23 -12.66 -6.86
C ILE A 94 -3.26 -13.33 -7.76
N ARG A 95 -2.83 -13.80 -8.92
CA ARG A 95 -3.69 -14.56 -9.83
C ARG A 95 -4.12 -15.89 -9.20
N GLU A 96 -5.37 -16.26 -9.44
CA GLU A 96 -5.99 -17.44 -8.84
C GLU A 96 -5.28 -18.75 -9.23
N ASP A 97 -4.79 -18.87 -10.47
CA ASP A 97 -4.08 -20.05 -10.96
C ASP A 97 -2.80 -20.33 -10.17
N LEU A 98 -2.07 -19.28 -9.78
CA LEU A 98 -0.88 -19.40 -8.94
C LEU A 98 -1.23 -19.78 -7.50
N LEU A 99 -2.32 -19.24 -6.96
CA LEU A 99 -2.81 -19.62 -5.62
C LEU A 99 -3.22 -21.08 -5.58
N GLN A 100 -3.88 -21.58 -6.63
CA GLN A 100 -4.25 -22.99 -6.73
C GLN A 100 -3.03 -23.91 -6.86
N ALA A 101 -2.04 -23.54 -7.69
CA ALA A 101 -0.78 -24.27 -7.79
C ALA A 101 -0.03 -24.37 -6.45
N LEU A 102 -0.18 -23.36 -5.59
CA LEU A 102 0.39 -23.31 -4.24
C LEU A 102 -0.52 -23.92 -3.15
N LYS A 103 -1.71 -24.43 -3.51
CA LYS A 103 -2.73 -24.95 -2.57
C LYS A 103 -3.22 -23.91 -1.56
N MET A 104 -3.41 -22.68 -2.03
CA MET A 104 -3.77 -21.50 -1.22
C MET A 104 -5.02 -20.77 -1.73
N GLY A 105 -5.73 -21.29 -2.73
CA GLY A 105 -6.93 -20.65 -3.31
C GLY A 105 -8.00 -20.29 -2.27
N ASP A 106 -8.22 -21.17 -1.30
CA ASP A 106 -9.30 -20.97 -0.31
C ASP A 106 -8.93 -20.03 0.85
N LYS A 107 -7.69 -19.51 0.88
CA LYS A 107 -7.20 -18.71 2.03
C LYS A 107 -7.59 -17.24 1.99
N GLY A 108 -8.21 -16.76 0.90
CA GLY A 108 -8.68 -15.38 0.80
C GLY A 108 -7.57 -14.34 0.98
N ILE A 109 -6.45 -14.50 0.27
CA ILE A 109 -5.30 -13.60 0.40
C ILE A 109 -5.65 -12.22 -0.17
N THR A 110 -5.64 -11.21 0.68
CA THR A 110 -5.76 -9.79 0.32
C THR A 110 -4.54 -9.01 0.81
N THR A 111 -4.37 -7.78 0.35
CA THR A 111 -3.44 -6.83 0.97
C THR A 111 -3.94 -6.40 2.36
N ALA A 112 -3.08 -5.78 3.17
CA ALA A 112 -3.42 -5.31 4.51
C ALA A 112 -4.37 -4.11 4.46
N ALA A 113 -4.02 -3.12 3.65
CA ALA A 113 -4.80 -1.90 3.50
C ALA A 113 -4.71 -1.35 2.07
N VAL A 114 -5.55 -0.35 1.83
CA VAL A 114 -5.45 0.58 0.71
C VAL A 114 -5.33 1.98 1.28
N CYS A 115 -4.22 2.65 0.97
CA CYS A 115 -3.96 4.01 1.46
C CYS A 115 -4.21 5.00 0.33
N VAL A 116 -5.17 5.92 0.54
CA VAL A 116 -5.59 6.96 -0.40
C VAL A 116 -5.65 8.31 0.29
N TYR A 117 -5.56 9.39 -0.48
CA TYR A 117 -5.94 10.70 0.04
C TYR A 117 -7.44 10.77 0.35
N PRO A 118 -7.86 11.58 1.35
CA PRO A 118 -9.26 11.92 1.54
C PRO A 118 -9.85 12.60 0.29
N ALA A 119 -11.13 12.35 0.04
CA ALA A 119 -11.90 12.97 -1.03
C ALA A 119 -12.48 14.33 -0.62
#